data_AF-A0ABD0NND0-F1
#
_entry.id   AF-A0ABD0NND0-F1
#
_cell.length_a   1.000
_cell.length_b   1.000
_cell.length_c   1.000
_cell.angle_alpha   90.00
_cell.angle_beta   90.00
_cell.angle_gamma   90.00
#
_symmetry.space_group_name_H-M   'P 1'
#
loop_
_entity.id
_entity.type
_entity.pdbx_description
1 polymer ?
#
loop_
_entity_poly.entity_id
_entity_poly.type
_entity_poly.pdbx_seq_one_letter_code
_entity_poly.pdbx_strand_id
1 'polypeptide(L)' 'IAENMSGNSLVLPIVLWGRNAPTHCISSLLVMDDLSTIITGCHDGQICIWDMTPELE' A
#
# COMPACT_ATOMS: atom_id res chain seq x y z
N ILE A 1 18.40 -2.52 32.15
CA ILE A 1 18.48 -3.56 31.11
C ILE A 1 17.79 -2.94 29.90
N ALA A 2 18.55 -2.41 28.95
CA ALA A 2 17.95 -1.81 27.75
C ALA A 2 17.58 -2.95 26.80
N GLU A 3 16.29 -3.14 26.54
CA GLU A 3 15.84 -4.15 25.60
C GLU A 3 16.28 -3.77 24.19
N ASN A 4 17.01 -4.70 23.57
CA ASN A 4 17.54 -4.56 22.23
C ASN A 4 16.36 -4.71 21.26
N MET A 5 15.77 -3.61 20.81
CA MET A 5 14.79 -3.66 19.72
C MET A 5 15.52 -4.11 18.46
N SER A 6 15.40 -5.39 18.11
CA SER A 6 15.78 -5.88 16.79
C SER A 6 14.83 -5.26 15.78
N GLY A 7 15.18 -4.06 15.30
CA GLY A 7 14.48 -3.39 14.22
C GLY A 7 14.64 -4.22 12.96
N ASN A 8 13.68 -5.12 12.69
CA ASN A 8 13.51 -5.70 11.37
C ASN A 8 13.12 -4.54 10.45
N SER A 9 14.13 -3.91 9.83
CA SER A 9 13.93 -2.86 8.85
C SER A 9 13.34 -3.50 7.60
N LEU A 10 12.01 -3.57 7.53
CA LEU A 10 11.31 -3.99 6.32
C LEU A 10 11.43 -2.86 5.29
N VAL A 11 12.33 -3.02 4.32
CA VAL A 11 12.40 -2.13 3.16
C VAL A 11 11.34 -2.60 2.16
N LEU A 12 10.23 -1.87 2.10
CA LEU A 12 9.21 -2.06 1.07
C LEU A 12 9.48 -1.08 -0.08
N PRO A 13 9.92 -1.54 -1.26
CA PRO A 13 10.02 -0.66 -2.42
C PRO A 13 8.61 -0.28 -2.87
N ILE A 14 8.18 0.92 -2.50
CA ILE A 14 6.94 1.53 -3.01
C ILE A 14 7.28 2.10 -4.38
N VAL A 15 6.69 1.54 -5.43
CA VAL A 15 6.83 2.05 -6.79
C VAL A 15 5.67 2.97 -7.07
N LEU A 16 5.95 4.27 -7.26
CA LEU A 16 5.00 5.18 -7.89
C LEU A 16 4.78 4.72 -9.33
N TRP A 17 3.52 4.64 -9.76
CA TRP A 17 3.19 4.15 -11.09
C TRP A 17 3.96 4.93 -12.16
N GLY A 18 4.48 4.20 -13.16
CA GLY A 18 4.93 4.82 -14.39
C GLY A 18 3.74 5.40 -15.17
N ARG A 19 3.95 5.73 -16.45
CA ARG A 19 2.90 6.31 -17.30
C ARG A 19 1.63 5.44 -17.42
N ASN A 20 1.74 4.13 -17.21
CA ASN A 20 0.63 3.19 -17.27
C ASN A 20 0.43 2.53 -15.90
N ALA A 21 -0.83 2.35 -15.51
CA ALA A 21 -1.17 1.59 -14.32
C ALA A 21 -0.70 0.12 -14.45
N PRO A 22 -0.28 -0.53 -13.36
CA PRO A 22 0.02 -1.96 -13.37
C PRO A 22 -1.22 -2.77 -13.79
N THR A 23 -1.01 -3.92 -14.42
CA THR A 23 -2.09 -4.90 -14.67
C THR A 23 -2.47 -5.54 -13.34
N HIS A 24 -3.34 -4.88 -12.58
CA HIS A 24 -3.69 -5.28 -11.22
C HIS A 24 -5.05 -5.97 -11.22
N CYS A 25 -5.06 -7.30 -11.08
CA CYS A 25 -6.28 -8.06 -10.87
C CYS A 25 -6.58 -8.10 -9.37
N ILE A 26 -7.47 -7.23 -8.92
CA ILE A 26 -7.82 -7.11 -7.50
C ILE A 26 -8.41 -8.42 -7.00
N SER A 27 -7.75 -8.99 -5.98
CA SER A 27 -8.11 -10.25 -5.32
C SER A 27 -8.41 -10.07 -3.84
N SER A 28 -7.94 -8.98 -3.25
CA SER A 28 -8.17 -8.60 -1.86
C SER A 28 -8.36 -7.09 -1.75
N LEU A 29 -9.17 -6.67 -0.79
CA LEU A 29 -9.52 -5.27 -0.56
C LEU A 29 -9.61 -5.00 0.94
N LEU A 30 -9.04 -3.88 1.37
CA LEU A 30 -9.14 -3.33 2.71
C LEU A 30 -9.44 -1.84 2.62
N VAL A 31 -10.38 -1.37 3.44
CA VAL A 31 -10.66 0.06 3.63
C VAL A 31 -10.24 0.41 5.04
N MET A 32 -9.52 1.51 5.22
CA MET A 32 -9.17 2.00 6.56
C MET A 32 -10.39 2.60 7.26
N ASP A 33 -10.37 2.63 8.59
CA ASP A 33 -11.51 3.06 9.42
C ASP A 33 -11.91 4.54 9.18
N ASP A 34 -10.96 5.38 8.77
CA ASP A 34 -11.16 6.78 8.43
C ASP A 34 -11.72 7.01 7.01
N LEU A 35 -11.86 5.93 6.23
CA LEU A 35 -12.30 5.94 4.83
C LEU A 35 -11.45 6.82 3.89
N SER A 36 -10.27 7.27 4.32
CA SER A 36 -9.39 8.09 3.47
C SER A 36 -8.44 7.25 2.62
N THR A 37 -8.33 5.95 2.89
CA THR A 37 -7.41 5.08 2.16
C THR A 37 -8.04 3.72 1.84
N ILE A 38 -7.89 3.31 0.58
CA ILE A 38 -8.20 1.96 0.12
C ILE A 38 -6.89 1.24 -0.18
N ILE A 39 -6.80 -0.03 0.20
CA ILE A 39 -5.68 -0.91 -0.12
C ILE A 39 -6.22 -2.09 -0.93
N THR A 40 -5.61 -2.35 -2.09
CA THR A 40 -5.96 -3.48 -2.96
C THR A 40 -4.75 -4.39 -3.17
N GLY A 41 -4.94 -5.71 -3.05
CA GLY A 41 -3.91 -6.72 -3.34
C GLY A 41 -4.24 -7.58 -4.56
N CYS A 42 -3.20 -7.98 -5.29
CA CYS A 42 -3.28 -8.90 -6.43
C CYS A 42 -2.61 -10.24 -6.08
N HIS A 43 -3.01 -11.33 -6.75
CA HIS A 43 -2.40 -12.66 -6.60
C HIS A 43 -0.91 -12.70 -7.01
N ASP A 44 -0.44 -11.70 -7.75
CA ASP A 44 0.99 -11.53 -8.07
C ASP A 44 1.81 -10.92 -6.92
N GLY A 45 1.17 -10.59 -5.79
CA GLY A 45 1.79 -10.01 -4.61
C GLY A 45 1.89 -8.48 -4.64
N GLN A 46 1.43 -7.80 -5.69
CA GLN A 46 1.40 -6.34 -5.74
C GLN A 46 0.30 -5.76 -4.86
N ILE A 47 0.62 -4.66 -4.19
CA ILE A 47 -0.32 -3.89 -3.37
C ILE A 47 -0.40 -2.47 -3.95
N CYS A 48 -1.61 -1.98 -4.17
CA CYS A 48 -1.87 -0.58 -4.48
C CYS A 48 -2.53 0.10 -3.27
N ILE A 49 -2.10 1.32 -3.01
CA ILE A 49 -2.65 2.20 -1.98
C ILE A 49 -3.30 3.37 -2.71
N TRP A 50 -4.56 3.61 -2.42
CA TRP A 50 -5.37 4.64 -3.06
C TRP A 50 -5.69 5.70 -2.01
N ASP A 51 -5.26 6.92 -2.28
CA ASP A 51 -5.68 8.08 -1.51
C ASP A 51 -7.06 8.52 -1.99
N MET A 52 -8.01 8.57 -1.07
CA MET A 52 -9.40 8.95 -1.32
C MET A 52 -9.72 10.32 -0.73
N THR A 53 -8.73 11.03 -0.17
CA THR A 53 -8.97 12.39 0.27
C THR A 53 -9.28 13.29 -0.93
N PRO A 54 -10.13 14.31 -0.73
CA PRO A 54 -10.50 15.21 -1.81
C PRO A 54 -9.35 16.14 -2.27
N GLU A 55 -8.17 16.07 -1.64
CA GLU A 55 -7.05 16.98 -1.90
C GLU A 55 -6.16 16.63 -3.12
N LEU A 56 -6.61 15.73 -4.00
CA LEU A 56 -5.91 15.41 -5.25
C LEU A 56 -6.15 16.50 -6.32
N GLU A 57 -5.40 17.61 -6.25
CA GLU A 57 -5.13 18.52 -7.39
C GLU A 57 -3.84 18.13 -8.13
#